data_AF-A0A8C6RXI2-F1
#
_entry.id   AF-A0A8C6RXI2-F1
#
_cell.length_a   1.000
_cell.length_b   1.000
_cell.length_c   1.000
_cell.angle_alpha   90.00
_cell.angle_beta   90.00
_cell.angle_gamma   90.00
#
_symmetry.space_group_name_H-M   'P 1'
#
loop_
_entity.id
_entity.type
_entity.pdbx_description
1 polymer ?
#
loop_
_entity_poly.entity_id
_entity_poly.type
_entity_poly.pdbx_seq_one_letter_code
_entity_poly.pdbx_strand_id
1 'polypeptide(L)'
;MATGDVKRSLRKLEQVLRSLNYPKEVDYVGLIKGDTAASLPIISYSLTSYSPYITELLMESNIELMAKNDVRFTDTVYKLLRDQFDYKPILTKKQFIQCGFAEWKIQIVCDILNCVMKKHKELTGLDKITSHQGKKIMSDKPEPCSTTEKTLATAVGIDVTGRFITSGK
;
A
#
# COMPACT_ATOMS: atom_id res chain seq x y z
N MET A 1 -22.15 19.30 0.76
CA MET A 1 -20.79 19.05 1.28
C MET A 1 -19.94 20.23 0.83
N ALA A 2 -19.39 20.99 1.77
CA ALA A 2 -18.55 22.13 1.42
C ALA A 2 -17.39 21.62 0.57
N THR A 3 -17.28 22.12 -0.65
CA THR A 3 -16.11 21.90 -1.50
C THR A 3 -14.93 22.43 -0.71
N GLY A 4 -14.15 21.52 -0.11
CA GLY A 4 -13.01 21.89 0.71
C GLY A 4 -11.97 22.64 -0.12
N ASP A 5 -10.89 23.02 0.52
CA ASP A 5 -9.85 23.90 0.03
C ASP A 5 -9.07 23.26 -1.16
N VAL A 6 -9.70 23.19 -2.34
CA VAL A 6 -9.14 22.67 -3.61
C VAL A 6 -7.81 23.33 -3.89
N LYS A 7 -7.70 24.63 -3.60
CA LYS A 7 -6.49 25.43 -3.79
C LYS A 7 -5.34 24.93 -2.91
N ARG A 8 -5.61 24.58 -1.65
CA ARG A 8 -4.61 23.95 -0.77
C ARG A 8 -4.16 22.59 -1.30
N SER A 9 -5.12 21.77 -1.74
CA SER A 9 -4.82 20.46 -2.32
C SER A 9 -3.99 20.56 -3.60
N LEU A 10 -4.28 21.56 -4.45
CA LEU A 10 -3.52 21.85 -5.67
C LEU A 10 -2.07 22.24 -5.35
N ARG A 11 -1.85 23.14 -4.37
CA ARG A 11 -0.50 23.51 -3.92
C ARG A 11 0.29 22.31 -3.43
N LYS A 12 -0.36 21.39 -2.71
CA LYS A 12 0.26 20.14 -2.26
C LYS A 12 0.64 19.26 -3.45
N LEU A 13 -0.25 19.12 -4.44
CA LEU A 13 0.02 18.38 -5.66
C LEU A 13 1.22 18.96 -6.43
N GLU A 14 1.28 20.28 -6.61
CA GLU A 14 2.40 20.96 -7.26
C GLU A 14 3.75 20.67 -6.57
N GLN A 15 3.76 20.70 -5.24
CA GLN A 15 4.97 20.39 -4.47
C GLN A 15 5.43 18.94 -4.72
N VAL A 16 4.50 17.98 -4.72
CA VAL A 16 4.83 16.57 -4.96
C VAL A 16 5.28 16.34 -6.40
N LEU A 17 4.63 16.99 -7.38
CA LEU A 17 5.03 16.92 -8.79
C LEU A 17 6.45 17.47 -9.01
N ARG A 18 6.81 18.55 -8.32
CA ARG A 18 8.18 19.10 -8.34
C ARG A 18 9.18 18.10 -7.77
N SER A 19 8.85 17.44 -6.66
CA SER A 19 9.70 16.37 -6.09
C SER A 19 9.84 15.17 -7.03
N LEU A 20 8.82 14.89 -7.84
CA LEU A 20 8.83 13.82 -8.84
C LEU A 20 9.56 14.21 -10.13
N ASN A 21 9.90 15.48 -10.33
CA ASN A 21 10.40 16.05 -11.59
C ASN A 21 9.48 15.71 -12.78
N TYR A 22 8.17 15.92 -12.60
CA TYR A 22 7.19 15.65 -13.65
C TYR A 22 7.45 16.53 -14.91
N PRO A 23 7.74 15.93 -16.09
CA PRO A 23 8.20 16.68 -17.26
C PRO A 23 7.06 17.15 -18.17
N LYS A 24 5.81 16.70 -17.95
CA LYS A 24 4.66 17.05 -18.80
C LYS A 24 3.89 18.22 -18.21
N GLU A 25 3.15 18.91 -19.06
CA GLU A 25 2.22 19.94 -18.62
C GLU A 25 1.04 19.32 -17.84
N VAL A 26 0.64 20.02 -16.78
CA VAL A 26 -0.41 19.59 -15.86
C VAL A 26 -1.66 20.39 -16.16
N ASP A 27 -2.78 19.72 -16.45
CA ASP A 27 -4.06 20.37 -16.72
C ASP A 27 -4.75 20.80 -15.42
N TYR A 28 -4.29 21.93 -14.85
CA TYR A 28 -4.84 22.48 -13.62
C TYR A 28 -6.33 22.85 -13.76
N VAL A 29 -6.76 23.24 -14.96
CA VAL A 29 -8.16 23.62 -15.23
C VAL A 29 -9.09 22.42 -15.06
N GLY A 30 -8.76 21.29 -15.67
CA GLY A 30 -9.50 20.04 -15.51
C GLY A 30 -9.44 19.51 -14.08
N LEU A 31 -8.28 19.58 -13.42
CA LEU A 31 -8.16 19.17 -12.00
C LEU A 31 -9.10 19.97 -11.09
N ILE A 32 -9.19 21.29 -11.26
CA ILE A 32 -10.08 22.17 -10.48
C ILE A 32 -11.56 21.85 -10.78
N LYS A 33 -11.87 21.52 -12.04
CA LYS A 33 -13.22 21.07 -12.44
C LYS A 33 -13.55 19.66 -11.94
N GLY A 34 -12.58 18.91 -11.45
CA GLY A 34 -12.74 17.50 -11.08
C GLY A 34 -12.89 16.61 -12.31
N ASP A 35 -12.25 16.99 -13.41
CA ASP A 35 -12.15 16.15 -14.59
C ASP A 35 -11.15 15.01 -14.35
N THR A 36 -11.59 13.80 -14.68
CA THR A 36 -10.80 12.59 -14.43
C THR A 36 -9.60 12.53 -15.38
N ALA A 37 -9.79 12.89 -16.65
CA ALA A 37 -8.76 12.78 -17.69
C ALA A 37 -7.53 13.65 -17.38
N ALA A 38 -7.70 14.75 -16.65
CA ALA A 38 -6.58 15.59 -16.18
C ALA A 38 -5.68 14.87 -15.15
N SER A 39 -6.23 13.94 -14.36
CA SER A 39 -5.49 13.22 -13.31
C SER A 39 -4.79 11.94 -13.79
N LEU A 40 -5.34 11.27 -14.79
CA LEU A 40 -4.83 10.01 -15.32
C LEU A 40 -3.39 10.07 -15.84
N PRO A 41 -2.96 11.07 -16.65
CA PRO A 41 -1.61 11.11 -17.19
C PRO A 41 -0.55 11.32 -16.11
N ILE A 42 -0.91 11.98 -15.01
CA ILE A 42 -0.03 12.19 -13.85
C ILE A 42 0.19 10.85 -13.14
N ILE A 43 -0.89 10.13 -12.85
CA ILE A 43 -0.85 8.81 -12.21
C ILE A 43 -0.07 7.83 -13.09
N SER A 44 -0.39 7.75 -14.39
CA SER A 44 0.25 6.85 -15.34
C SER A 44 1.77 7.04 -15.37
N TYR A 45 2.21 8.29 -15.50
CA TYR A 45 3.64 8.60 -15.49
C TYR A 45 4.32 8.23 -14.17
N SER A 46 3.68 8.52 -13.03
CA SER A 46 4.26 8.20 -11.72
C SER A 46 4.51 6.69 -11.54
N LEU A 47 3.67 5.84 -12.14
CA LEU A 47 3.78 4.39 -12.03
C LEU A 47 4.69 3.75 -13.08
N THR A 48 4.87 4.38 -14.24
CA THR A 48 5.58 3.76 -15.40
C THR A 48 6.91 4.41 -15.72
N SER A 49 7.07 5.71 -15.46
CA SER A 49 8.21 6.51 -15.92
C SER A 49 9.07 7.05 -14.77
N TYR A 50 8.54 7.14 -13.55
CA TYR A 50 9.26 7.70 -12.41
C TYR A 50 10.44 6.82 -11.96
N SER A 51 10.22 5.51 -11.80
CA SER A 51 11.23 4.61 -11.27
C SER A 51 11.15 3.23 -11.91
N PRO A 52 12.29 2.67 -12.37
CA PRO A 52 12.31 1.33 -12.97
C PRO A 52 11.85 0.24 -11.99
N TYR A 53 12.15 0.37 -10.70
CA TYR A 53 11.71 -0.58 -9.67
C TYR A 53 10.19 -0.63 -9.52
N ILE A 54 9.51 0.51 -9.66
CA ILE A 54 8.04 0.56 -9.61
C ILE A 54 7.45 -0.07 -10.87
N THR A 55 8.06 0.18 -12.03
CA THR A 55 7.66 -0.43 -13.30
C THR A 55 7.86 -1.96 -13.28
N GLU A 56 8.95 -2.45 -12.70
CA GLU A 56 9.19 -3.89 -12.55
C GLU A 56 8.17 -4.54 -11.62
N LEU A 57 7.90 -3.92 -10.45
CA LEU A 57 6.85 -4.36 -9.52
C LEU A 57 5.48 -4.45 -10.22
N LEU A 58 5.21 -3.53 -11.14
CA LEU A 58 3.99 -3.50 -11.93
C LEU A 58 3.94 -4.66 -12.94
N MET A 59 5.06 -4.97 -13.59
CA MET A 59 5.20 -6.12 -14.48
C MET A 59 5.04 -7.44 -13.73
N GLU A 60 5.64 -7.58 -12.54
CA GLU A 60 5.46 -8.75 -11.66
C GLU A 60 3.99 -8.93 -11.24
N SER A 61 3.28 -7.82 -11.04
CA SER A 61 1.85 -7.84 -10.71
C SER A 61 0.94 -8.15 -11.91
N ASN A 62 1.51 -8.31 -13.12
CA ASN A 62 0.81 -8.45 -14.40
C ASN A 62 -0.23 -7.33 -14.62
N ILE A 63 0.12 -6.11 -14.25
CA ILE A 63 -0.78 -4.96 -14.32
C ILE A 63 -0.45 -4.12 -15.56
N GLU A 64 -1.33 -4.18 -16.55
CA GLU A 64 -1.20 -3.39 -17.77
C GLU A 64 -1.96 -2.05 -17.63
N LEU A 65 -1.20 -0.97 -17.42
CA LEU A 65 -1.72 0.40 -17.36
C LEU A 65 -2.00 1.01 -18.74
N MET A 66 -1.74 0.27 -19.82
CA MET A 66 -2.01 0.67 -21.21
C MET A 66 -3.49 0.46 -21.59
N ALA A 67 -4.41 0.82 -20.69
CA ALA A 67 -5.83 0.72 -20.95
C ALA A 67 -6.28 1.83 -21.91
N LYS A 68 -6.96 1.46 -23.00
CA LYS A 68 -7.53 2.40 -23.99
C LYS A 68 -8.77 3.15 -23.48
N ASN A 69 -9.16 2.93 -22.22
CA ASN A 69 -10.38 3.47 -21.64
C ASN A 69 -10.15 3.85 -20.17
N ASP A 70 -10.63 5.04 -19.78
CA ASP A 70 -10.45 5.63 -18.44
C ASP A 70 -11.03 4.74 -17.33
N VAL A 71 -12.11 4.02 -17.61
CA VAL A 71 -12.77 3.12 -16.64
C VAL A 71 -11.86 1.94 -16.31
N ARG A 72 -11.31 1.30 -17.34
CA ARG A 72 -10.39 0.16 -17.20
C ARG A 72 -9.10 0.61 -16.53
N PHE A 73 -8.55 1.76 -16.94
CA PHE A 73 -7.38 2.36 -16.31
C PHE A 73 -7.60 2.58 -14.81
N THR A 74 -8.72 3.20 -14.44
CA THR A 74 -9.05 3.48 -13.03
C THR A 74 -9.21 2.20 -12.22
N ASP A 75 -9.86 1.17 -12.79
CA ASP A 75 -10.04 -0.12 -12.10
C ASP A 75 -8.70 -0.78 -11.77
N THR A 76 -7.82 -0.80 -12.77
CA THR A 76 -6.45 -1.31 -12.67
C THR A 76 -5.63 -0.55 -11.63
N VAL A 77 -5.67 0.79 -11.65
CA VAL A 77 -4.99 1.63 -10.64
C VAL A 77 -5.53 1.33 -9.23
N TYR A 78 -6.84 1.25 -9.05
CA TYR A 78 -7.43 0.97 -7.74
C TYR A 78 -7.06 -0.41 -7.20
N LYS A 79 -6.96 -1.41 -8.09
CA LYS A 79 -6.49 -2.75 -7.72
C LYS A 79 -5.02 -2.71 -7.29
N LEU A 80 -4.17 -2.04 -8.08
CA LEU A 80 -2.75 -1.87 -7.78
C LEU A 80 -2.52 -1.16 -6.44
N LEU A 81 -3.24 -0.07 -6.18
CA LEU A 81 -3.12 0.70 -4.94
C LEU A 81 -3.43 -0.15 -3.71
N ARG A 82 -4.44 -1.02 -3.80
CA ARG A 82 -4.77 -1.93 -2.71
C ARG A 82 -3.73 -3.03 -2.53
N ASP A 83 -3.28 -3.65 -3.61
CA ASP A 83 -2.46 -4.87 -3.52
C ASP A 83 -0.99 -4.57 -3.17
N GLN A 84 -0.43 -3.52 -3.77
CA GLN A 84 1.00 -3.19 -3.69
C GLN A 84 1.31 -2.03 -2.75
N PHE A 85 0.40 -1.06 -2.65
CA PHE A 85 0.59 0.16 -1.86
C PHE A 85 -0.18 0.16 -0.53
N ASP A 86 -1.01 -0.85 -0.27
CA ASP A 86 -1.94 -0.93 0.88
C ASP A 86 -2.78 0.34 1.07
N TYR A 87 -3.02 1.07 -0.01
CA TYR A 87 -3.74 2.34 0.00
C TYR A 87 -5.18 2.12 -0.44
N LYS A 88 -6.11 2.59 0.39
CA LYS A 88 -7.55 2.60 0.09
C LYS A 88 -7.98 4.02 -0.28
N PRO A 89 -8.28 4.29 -1.56
CA PRO A 89 -8.74 5.60 -1.99
C PRO A 89 -10.04 6.00 -1.29
N ILE A 90 -10.18 7.30 -1.03
CA ILE A 90 -11.34 7.88 -0.32
C ILE A 90 -12.59 7.86 -1.20
N LEU A 91 -12.42 8.04 -2.50
CA LEU A 91 -13.52 7.92 -3.47
C LEU A 91 -13.66 6.49 -3.96
N THR A 92 -14.88 6.12 -4.33
CA THR A 92 -15.12 4.88 -5.08
C THR A 92 -14.70 5.04 -6.55
N LYS A 93 -14.44 3.94 -7.26
CA LYS A 93 -14.07 3.95 -8.70
C LYS A 93 -15.06 4.78 -9.53
N LYS A 94 -16.37 4.62 -9.26
CA LYS A 94 -17.44 5.37 -9.96
C LYS A 94 -17.36 6.87 -9.67
N GLN A 95 -17.16 7.26 -8.41
CA GLN A 95 -17.02 8.68 -8.03
C GLN A 95 -15.73 9.30 -8.58
N PHE A 96 -14.66 8.52 -8.71
CA PHE A 96 -13.43 8.99 -9.31
C PHE A 96 -13.59 9.27 -10.80
N ILE A 97 -14.37 8.46 -11.52
CA ILE A 97 -14.63 8.65 -12.96
C ILE A 97 -15.65 9.77 -13.20
N GLN A 98 -16.64 9.91 -12.31
CA GLN A 98 -17.69 10.93 -12.42
C GLN A 98 -17.12 12.35 -12.31
N CYS A 99 -17.66 13.29 -13.09
CA CYS A 99 -17.28 14.71 -12.98
C CYS A 99 -17.59 15.26 -11.58
N GLY A 100 -16.67 16.07 -11.01
CA GLY A 100 -16.77 16.64 -9.67
C GLY A 100 -15.74 16.05 -8.70
N PHE A 101 -15.97 16.19 -7.38
CA PHE A 101 -15.07 15.73 -6.31
C PHE A 101 -13.60 16.19 -6.49
N ALA A 102 -13.39 17.39 -7.05
CA ALA A 102 -12.07 17.90 -7.43
C ALA A 102 -11.03 17.78 -6.31
N GLU A 103 -11.38 18.23 -5.10
CA GLU A 103 -10.50 18.14 -3.93
C GLU A 103 -10.05 16.70 -3.67
N TRP A 104 -11.01 15.78 -3.51
CA TRP A 104 -10.74 14.38 -3.20
C TRP A 104 -9.94 13.69 -4.31
N LYS A 105 -10.18 14.04 -5.58
CA LYS A 105 -9.39 13.54 -6.71
C LYS A 105 -7.95 14.03 -6.63
N ILE A 106 -7.73 15.33 -6.40
CA ILE A 106 -6.40 15.91 -6.24
C ILE A 106 -5.69 15.28 -5.03
N GLN A 107 -6.39 15.05 -3.93
CA GLN A 107 -5.85 14.36 -2.76
C GLN A 107 -5.43 12.92 -3.10
N ILE A 108 -6.29 12.15 -3.78
CA ILE A 108 -5.96 10.79 -4.21
C ILE A 108 -4.71 10.79 -5.08
N VAL A 109 -4.61 11.69 -6.08
CA VAL A 109 -3.41 11.81 -6.92
C VAL A 109 -2.18 12.10 -6.06
N CYS A 110 -2.28 13.07 -5.14
CA CYS A 110 -1.19 13.40 -4.23
C CYS A 110 -0.76 12.21 -3.37
N ASP A 111 -1.71 11.43 -2.82
CA ASP A 111 -1.42 10.23 -2.03
C ASP A 111 -0.77 9.14 -2.87
N ILE A 112 -1.23 8.90 -4.11
CA ILE A 112 -0.62 7.96 -5.04
C ILE A 112 0.85 8.31 -5.27
N LEU A 113 1.14 9.57 -5.59
CA LEU A 113 2.51 10.01 -5.86
C LEU A 113 3.40 9.84 -4.63
N ASN A 114 2.90 10.16 -3.42
CA ASN A 114 3.64 9.93 -2.18
C ASN A 114 3.87 8.43 -1.91
N CYS A 115 2.86 7.59 -2.18
CA CYS A 115 2.98 6.13 -2.05
C CYS A 115 4.05 5.57 -2.99
N VAL A 116 4.09 6.05 -4.24
CA VAL A 116 5.11 5.70 -5.22
C VAL A 116 6.51 6.11 -4.76
N MET A 117 6.68 7.35 -4.31
CA MET A 117 7.97 7.82 -3.78
C MET A 117 8.42 7.01 -2.57
N LYS A 118 7.50 6.72 -1.65
CA LYS A 118 7.79 5.90 -0.47
C LYS A 118 8.22 4.49 -0.88
N LYS A 119 7.47 3.84 -1.78
CA LYS A 119 7.80 2.50 -2.27
C LYS A 119 9.11 2.46 -3.04
N HIS A 120 9.40 3.48 -3.85
CA HIS A 120 10.69 3.58 -4.53
C HIS A 120 11.84 3.64 -3.50
N LYS A 121 11.69 4.44 -2.44
CA LYS A 121 12.67 4.51 -1.35
C LYS A 121 12.81 3.18 -0.60
N GLU A 122 11.71 2.46 -0.39
CA GLU A 122 11.74 1.13 0.21
C GLU A 122 12.50 0.15 -0.70
N LEU A 123 12.20 0.10 -2.00
CA LEU A 123 12.87 -0.80 -2.96
C LEU A 123 14.36 -0.48 -3.14
N THR A 124 14.72 0.79 -3.28
CA THR A 124 16.12 1.21 -3.42
C THR A 124 16.91 1.08 -2.10
N GLY A 125 16.24 1.20 -0.95
CA GLY A 125 16.83 0.98 0.37
C GLY A 125 17.01 -0.51 0.69
N LEU A 126 16.10 -1.35 0.22
CA LEU A 126 16.12 -2.81 0.39
C LEU A 126 17.13 -3.50 -0.54
N ASP A 127 17.56 -2.86 -1.63
CA ASP A 127 18.65 -3.34 -2.49
C ASP A 127 20.00 -3.46 -1.74
N LYS A 128 20.17 -2.75 -0.61
CA LYS A 128 21.33 -2.95 0.28
C LYS A 128 21.14 -4.10 1.27
N ILE A 129 19.92 -4.59 1.45
CA ILE A 129 19.55 -5.61 2.44
C ILE A 129 18.51 -6.54 1.83
N THR A 130 18.94 -7.41 0.91
CA THR A 130 18.27 -8.68 0.64
C THR A 130 16.89 -8.63 -0.05
N SER A 131 16.89 -9.15 -1.27
CA SER A 131 15.82 -9.85 -1.97
C SER A 131 15.03 -10.83 -1.09
N HIS A 132 14.07 -10.41 -0.25
CA HIS A 132 13.02 -11.30 0.26
C HIS A 132 11.78 -10.49 0.66
N GLN A 133 10.82 -10.35 -0.25
CA GLN A 133 9.42 -10.33 0.17
C GLN A 133 8.51 -10.96 -0.89
N GLY A 134 8.85 -12.20 -1.27
CA GLY A 134 7.82 -13.15 -1.64
C GLY A 134 6.93 -13.39 -0.43
N LYS A 135 5.66 -13.00 -0.52
CA LYS A 135 4.60 -13.32 0.44
C LYS A 135 4.58 -14.84 0.67
N LYS A 136 5.28 -15.32 1.71
CA LYS A 136 5.14 -16.71 2.17
C LYS A 136 3.86 -16.79 3.00
N ILE A 137 2.80 -17.21 2.32
CA ILE A 137 1.67 -17.88 2.93
C ILE A 137 2.20 -19.12 3.68
N MET A 138 1.58 -19.44 4.82
CA MET A 138 1.80 -20.56 5.74
C MET A 138 2.89 -20.38 6.81
N SER A 139 2.43 -20.02 8.01
CA SER A 139 3.01 -20.51 9.26
C SER A 139 2.26 -21.79 9.63
N ASP A 140 2.82 -22.92 9.24
CA ASP A 140 2.65 -24.20 9.93
C ASP A 140 4.00 -24.59 10.53
N LYS A 141 3.92 -25.15 11.74
CA LYS A 141 4.97 -25.54 12.69
C LYS A 141 5.91 -26.64 12.13
N PRO A 142 7.23 -26.71 12.46
CA PRO A 142 7.73 -27.62 13.52
C PRO A 142 9.04 -27.24 14.26
N GLU A 143 9.28 -27.97 15.37
CA GLU A 143 10.36 -27.93 16.39
C GLU A 143 11.81 -28.20 15.87
N PRO A 144 12.85 -28.29 16.74
CA PRO A 144 13.23 -29.64 17.21
C PRO A 144 13.92 -29.80 18.61
N CYS A 145 13.70 -31.00 19.16
CA CYS A 145 14.58 -31.92 19.88
C CYS A 145 15.32 -31.49 21.16
N SER A 146 14.97 -32.16 22.26
CA SER A 146 15.92 -32.57 23.30
C SER A 146 15.73 -34.04 23.64
N THR A 147 16.85 -34.75 23.54
CA THR A 147 17.12 -36.16 23.81
C THR A 147 16.51 -36.65 25.13
N THR A 148 15.90 -37.84 25.14
CA THR A 148 15.81 -38.62 26.38
C THR A 148 15.73 -40.11 26.09
N GLU A 149 16.71 -40.80 26.64
CA GLU A 149 16.88 -42.24 26.68
C GLU A 149 15.88 -42.86 27.68
N LYS A 150 15.14 -43.86 27.18
CA LYS A 150 14.75 -45.13 27.81
C LYS A 150 14.26 -45.17 29.27
N THR A 151 13.10 -45.82 29.42
CA THR A 151 12.78 -46.90 30.39
C THR A 151 11.76 -46.57 31.51
N LEU A 152 10.59 -47.20 31.35
CA LEU A 152 9.85 -47.99 32.36
C LEU A 152 9.09 -47.29 33.50
N ALA A 153 7.77 -47.33 33.32
CA ALA A 153 6.74 -47.85 34.23
C ALA A 153 6.35 -47.12 35.54
N THR A 154 5.02 -46.96 35.59
CA THR A 154 4.11 -47.05 36.73
C THR A 154 3.97 -45.86 37.69
N ALA A 155 2.68 -45.58 37.90
CA ALA A 155 2.02 -45.36 39.18
C ALA A 155 1.76 -43.91 39.61
N VAL A 156 0.45 -43.64 39.66
CA VAL A 156 -0.29 -43.10 40.82
C VAL A 156 -0.28 -41.59 41.03
N GLY A 157 -1.50 -41.06 41.13
CA GLY A 157 -1.87 -40.21 42.26
C GLY A 157 -2.12 -38.75 41.91
N ILE A 158 -3.35 -38.44 41.53
CA ILE A 158 -3.91 -37.09 41.67
C ILE A 158 -4.30 -36.93 43.15
N ASP A 159 -3.78 -35.92 43.84
CA ASP A 159 -4.52 -35.25 44.91
C ASP A 159 -4.15 -33.77 44.96
N VAL A 160 -5.18 -32.94 44.82
CA VAL A 160 -5.16 -31.50 45.03
C VAL A 160 -5.87 -31.27 46.36
N THR A 161 -5.14 -30.89 47.41
CA THR A 161 -5.63 -30.12 48.57
C THR A 161 -4.49 -29.94 49.57
N GLY A 162 -4.25 -28.71 50.04
CA GLY A 162 -3.31 -28.50 51.14
C GLY A 162 -2.97 -27.04 51.43
N ARG A 163 -3.88 -26.35 52.14
CA ARG A 163 -3.65 -25.09 52.86
C ARG A 163 -2.36 -25.12 53.67
N PHE A 164 -1.57 -24.04 53.62
CA PHE A 164 -0.71 -23.63 54.73
C PHE A 164 -0.75 -22.11 54.89
N ILE A 165 -1.40 -21.66 55.97
CA ILE A 165 -1.15 -20.36 56.59
C ILE A 165 -0.30 -20.64 57.83
N THR A 166 0.90 -20.06 57.93
CA THR A 166 1.57 -19.93 59.23
C THR A 166 2.34 -18.62 59.29
N SER A 167 2.12 -17.93 60.41
CA SER A 167 2.73 -16.68 60.85
C SER A 167 4.12 -16.90 61.45
N GLY A 168 4.89 -15.81 61.62
CA GLY A 168 6.13 -15.71 62.40
C GLY A 168 7.25 -15.03 61.59
N LYS A 169 7.82 -13.89 61.98
CA LYS A 169 8.06 -13.32 63.31
C LYS A 169 8.20 -11.81 63.21
#